data_AF-A0A8X6YN96-F1
#
_entry.id   AF-A0A8X6YN96-F1
#
_cell.length_a   1.000
_cell.length_b   1.000
_cell.length_c   1.000
_cell.angle_alpha   90.00
_cell.angle_beta   90.00
_cell.angle_gamma   90.00
#
_symmetry.space_group_name_H-M   'P 1'
#
loop_
_entity.id
_entity.type
_entity.pdbx_description
1 polymer ?
#
loop_
_entity_poly.entity_id
_entity_poly.type
_entity_poly.pdbx_seq_one_letter_code
_entity_poly.pdbx_strand_id
1 'polypeptide(L)'
;MSVPYVCCTKRFEDHYAGQIGSGTQTVIQDGQWKQFHPLSNVFDNAPVEFHISGSVEDYIDLSQTQIYVKAKIVKVDNTPITKDDTIGPVNFFLFLHSLFSQVDVEVAWFPHNSSNTYPYQSYIETLLNHGYDSKTSQLTAELFYKDSDDGLKKRTAFFKESATIDMIGCIHSDLFHQDNLLLNLVDLKIKLI
;
A
#
# COMPACT_ATOMS: atom_id res chain seq x y z
N MET A 1 12.24 8.54 -21.26
CA MET A 1 13.56 8.78 -20.64
C MET A 1 13.68 7.79 -19.49
N SER A 2 14.35 6.66 -19.73
CA SER A 2 14.49 5.58 -18.76
C SER A 2 15.51 5.97 -17.71
N VAL A 3 15.07 6.19 -16.47
CA VAL A 3 15.97 6.38 -15.34
C VAL A 3 16.40 4.98 -14.87
N PRO A 4 17.70 4.62 -14.96
CA PRO A 4 18.17 3.34 -14.45
C PRO A 4 18.16 3.41 -12.93
N TYR A 5 17.21 2.70 -12.28
CA TYR A 5 17.29 2.47 -10.85
C TYR A 5 18.22 1.26 -10.63
N VAL A 6 19.42 1.53 -10.12
CA VAL A 6 20.23 0.49 -9.48
C VAL A 6 19.80 0.47 -8.03
N CYS A 7 18.85 -0.39 -7.69
CA CYS A 7 18.52 -0.63 -6.29
C CYS A 7 19.73 -1.30 -5.64
N CYS A 8 20.23 -0.72 -4.55
CA CYS A 8 21.30 -1.29 -3.74
C CYS A 8 21.00 -2.77 -3.45
N THR A 9 21.82 -3.68 -3.99
CA THR A 9 21.86 -5.09 -3.58
C THR A 9 22.46 -5.17 -2.18
N LYS A 10 21.74 -4.72 -1.16
CA LYS A 10 22.07 -5.08 0.22
C LYS A 10 21.54 -6.49 0.45
N ARG A 11 22.40 -7.37 0.93
CA ARG A 11 22.01 -8.73 1.27
C ARG A 11 21.07 -8.68 2.47
N PHE A 12 20.05 -9.54 2.43
CA PHE A 12 19.05 -9.73 3.48
C PHE A 12 19.64 -9.82 4.90
N GLU A 13 20.85 -10.39 5.02
CA GLU A 13 21.63 -10.51 6.25
C GLU A 13 21.95 -9.17 6.95
N ASP A 14 22.12 -8.08 6.19
CA ASP A 14 22.52 -6.78 6.75
C ASP A 14 21.36 -6.05 7.46
N HIS A 15 20.10 -6.40 7.17
CA HIS A 15 18.94 -5.74 7.77
C HIS A 15 18.66 -6.21 9.20
N TYR A 16 18.95 -7.48 9.49
CA TYR A 16 18.66 -8.12 10.79
C TYR A 16 19.87 -8.26 11.71
N ALA A 17 21.10 -8.04 11.21
CA ALA A 17 22.32 -8.14 12.02
C ALA A 17 22.41 -7.11 13.17
N GLY A 18 21.54 -6.08 13.18
CA GLY A 18 21.53 -5.04 14.22
C GLY A 18 20.54 -5.24 15.36
N GLN A 19 19.62 -6.21 15.27
CA GLN A 19 18.59 -6.41 16.31
C GLN A 19 19.05 -7.43 17.35
N ILE A 20 19.78 -6.96 18.35
CA ILE A 20 20.16 -7.76 19.52
C ILE A 20 18.98 -7.76 20.50
N GLY A 21 18.02 -8.65 20.29
CA GLY A 21 16.90 -8.85 21.21
C GLY A 21 15.84 -9.81 20.67
N SER A 22 15.79 -11.02 21.24
CA SER A 22 14.79 -12.08 21.01
C SER A 22 14.87 -12.84 19.67
N GLY A 23 15.56 -13.99 19.71
CA GLY A 23 15.28 -15.14 18.83
C GLY A 23 15.41 -14.90 17.32
N THR A 24 16.62 -14.61 16.84
CA THR A 24 16.90 -14.53 15.40
C THR A 24 16.60 -15.88 14.76
N GLN A 25 15.55 -15.95 13.93
CA GLN A 25 15.12 -17.16 13.24
C GLN A 25 16.10 -17.45 12.09
N THR A 26 17.13 -18.25 12.33
CA THR A 26 18.22 -18.56 11.37
C THR A 26 17.80 -19.43 10.18
N VAL A 27 16.50 -19.64 9.97
CA VAL A 27 15.95 -20.56 8.95
C VAL A 27 15.63 -19.84 7.64
N ILE A 28 15.42 -18.52 7.67
CA ILE A 28 15.05 -17.73 6.49
C ILE A 28 16.33 -17.38 5.73
N GLN A 29 16.48 -17.95 4.52
CA GLN A 29 17.70 -17.82 3.72
C GLN A 29 17.61 -16.75 2.63
N ASP A 30 16.40 -16.47 2.13
CA ASP A 30 16.16 -15.50 1.06
C ASP A 30 14.74 -14.92 1.15
N GLY A 31 14.54 -13.73 0.61
CA GLY A 31 13.26 -13.02 0.56
C GLY A 31 12.91 -12.58 -0.85
N GLN A 32 11.73 -12.95 -1.34
CA GLN A 32 11.26 -12.62 -2.69
C GLN A 32 9.91 -11.88 -2.68
N TRP A 33 9.76 -10.92 -3.61
CA TRP A 33 8.49 -10.25 -3.85
C TRP A 33 7.64 -11.06 -4.83
N LYS A 34 6.43 -11.43 -4.41
CA LYS A 34 5.48 -12.16 -5.24
C LYS A 34 4.23 -11.31 -5.50
N GLN A 35 3.92 -11.10 -6.77
CA GLN A 35 2.74 -10.33 -7.16
C GLN A 35 1.51 -11.23 -7.24
N PHE A 36 0.44 -10.83 -6.56
CA PHE A 36 -0.87 -11.45 -6.64
C PHE A 36 -1.87 -10.53 -7.33
N HIS A 37 -2.74 -11.10 -8.15
CA HIS A 37 -3.81 -10.39 -8.84
C HIS A 37 -5.13 -10.63 -8.10
N PRO A 38 -6.08 -9.69 -8.17
CA PRO A 38 -7.39 -9.88 -7.56
C PRO A 38 -8.12 -11.06 -8.21
N LEU A 39 -8.91 -11.79 -7.42
CA LEU A 39 -9.73 -12.89 -7.89
C LEU A 39 -10.88 -12.42 -8.79
N SER A 40 -11.37 -11.21 -8.51
CA SER A 40 -12.52 -10.60 -9.18
C SER A 40 -12.08 -9.37 -9.97
N ASN A 41 -12.80 -9.10 -11.06
CA ASN A 41 -12.67 -7.83 -11.77
C ASN A 41 -13.12 -6.68 -10.85
N VAL A 42 -12.40 -5.58 -10.90
CA VAL A 42 -12.71 -4.38 -10.12
C VAL A 42 -13.91 -3.68 -10.76
N PHE A 43 -15.01 -3.56 -10.01
CA PHE A 43 -16.20 -2.82 -10.41
C PHE A 43 -16.52 -1.74 -9.37
N ASP A 44 -17.24 -0.71 -9.79
CA ASP A 44 -17.78 0.29 -8.87
C ASP A 44 -18.65 -0.42 -7.82
N ASN A 45 -18.26 -0.29 -6.55
CA ASN A 45 -18.98 -0.82 -5.39
C ASN A 45 -18.90 -2.35 -5.17
N ALA A 46 -17.98 -3.06 -5.86
CA ALA A 46 -17.71 -4.47 -5.63
C ALA A 46 -16.43 -4.66 -4.79
N PRO A 47 -16.41 -5.61 -3.83
CA PRO A 47 -15.22 -5.87 -3.04
C PRO A 47 -14.11 -6.47 -3.91
N VAL A 48 -12.88 -6.02 -3.68
CA VAL A 48 -11.67 -6.57 -4.29
C VAL A 48 -11.10 -7.62 -3.35
N GLU A 49 -11.11 -8.87 -3.79
CA GLU A 49 -10.68 -10.02 -2.98
C GLU A 49 -9.36 -10.60 -3.50
N PHE A 50 -8.42 -10.80 -2.59
CA PHE A 50 -7.16 -11.49 -2.81
C PHE A 50 -7.14 -12.78 -1.99
N HIS A 51 -6.75 -13.88 -2.62
CA HIS A 51 -6.49 -15.13 -1.93
C HIS A 51 -5.05 -15.55 -2.16
N ILE A 52 -4.29 -15.57 -1.08
CA ILE A 52 -2.89 -15.96 -1.06
C ILE A 52 -2.83 -17.29 -0.32
N SER A 53 -2.66 -18.37 -1.08
CA SER A 53 -2.53 -19.71 -0.50
C SER A 53 -1.17 -19.87 0.17
N GLY A 54 -1.15 -20.44 1.37
CA GLY A 54 0.08 -20.69 2.12
C GLY A 54 0.98 -21.70 1.39
N SER A 55 2.25 -21.33 1.16
CA SER A 55 3.27 -22.25 0.66
C SER A 55 3.80 -23.13 1.79
N VAL A 56 4.37 -24.28 1.44
CA VAL A 56 5.10 -25.14 2.40
C VAL A 56 6.49 -24.57 2.69
N GLU A 57 7.10 -23.95 1.67
CA GLU A 57 8.50 -23.52 1.65
C GLU A 57 8.68 -22.03 1.96
N ASP A 58 7.68 -21.21 1.64
CA ASP A 58 7.74 -19.76 1.83
C ASP A 58 6.93 -19.31 3.05
N TYR A 59 7.52 -18.41 3.83
CA TYR A 59 6.82 -17.65 4.86
C TYR A 59 6.31 -16.34 4.27
N ILE A 60 5.17 -15.85 4.76
CA ILE A 60 4.59 -14.58 4.31
C ILE A 60 4.93 -13.50 5.34
N ASP A 61 5.64 -12.47 4.91
CA ASP A 61 5.84 -11.26 5.70
C ASP A 61 4.67 -10.29 5.48
N LEU A 62 3.87 -10.09 6.53
CA LEU A 62 2.76 -9.15 6.50
C LEU A 62 3.24 -7.70 6.58
N SER A 63 4.35 -7.42 7.29
CA SER A 63 4.85 -6.06 7.51
C SER A 63 5.28 -5.38 6.21
N GLN A 64 5.74 -6.16 5.23
CA GLN A 64 6.17 -5.70 3.92
C GLN A 64 5.10 -5.89 2.84
N THR A 65 3.86 -6.26 3.18
CA THR A 65 2.82 -6.42 2.16
C THR A 65 2.31 -5.06 1.65
N GLN A 66 2.38 -4.84 0.34
CA GLN A 66 2.01 -3.59 -0.32
C GLN A 66 0.95 -3.82 -1.40
N ILE A 67 0.02 -2.87 -1.54
CA ILE A 67 -0.97 -2.83 -2.60
C ILE A 67 -0.44 -1.95 -3.73
N TYR A 68 -0.51 -2.46 -4.96
CA TYR A 68 -0.26 -1.69 -6.18
C TYR A 68 -1.59 -1.28 -6.82
N VAL A 69 -1.78 0.02 -7.06
CA VAL A 69 -2.98 0.58 -7.70
C VAL A 69 -2.57 1.46 -8.88
N LYS A 70 -3.18 1.22 -10.03
CA LYS A 70 -3.09 2.08 -11.21
C LYS A 70 -4.41 2.81 -11.39
N ALA A 71 -4.39 4.13 -11.32
CA ALA A 71 -5.60 4.94 -11.38
C ALA A 71 -5.52 6.07 -12.40
N LYS A 72 -6.68 6.45 -12.94
CA LYS A 72 -6.87 7.56 -13.87
C LYS A 72 -8.14 8.30 -13.49
N ILE A 73 -8.07 9.63 -13.41
CA ILE A 73 -9.24 10.47 -13.17
C ILE A 73 -9.84 10.86 -14.52
N VAL A 74 -11.13 10.61 -14.70
CA VAL A 74 -11.93 11.03 -15.86
C VAL A 74 -13.11 11.86 -15.38
N LYS A 75 -13.67 12.69 -16.26
CA LYS A 75 -14.94 13.37 -15.99
C LYS A 75 -16.09 12.35 -15.96
N VAL A 76 -17.23 12.75 -15.40
CA VAL A 76 -18.46 11.92 -15.37
C VAL A 76 -18.85 11.44 -16.78
N ASP A 77 -18.57 12.25 -17.80
CA ASP A 77 -18.85 11.92 -19.22
C ASP A 77 -17.75 11.06 -19.88
N ASN A 78 -16.83 10.47 -19.11
CA ASN A 78 -15.64 9.73 -19.58
C ASN A 78 -14.66 10.54 -20.45
N THR A 79 -14.80 11.86 -20.48
CA THR A 79 -13.90 12.75 -21.21
C THR A 79 -12.64 13.03 -20.40
N PRO A 80 -11.48 13.22 -21.07
CA PRO A 80 -10.24 13.55 -20.39
C PRO A 80 -10.30 14.96 -19.77
N ILE A 81 -9.56 15.12 -18.68
CA ILE A 81 -9.48 16.38 -17.94
C ILE A 81 -8.59 17.35 -18.71
N THR A 82 -9.05 18.60 -18.83
CA THR A 82 -8.31 19.67 -19.51
C THR A 82 -7.45 20.47 -18.53
N LYS A 83 -6.44 21.19 -19.04
CA LYS A 83 -5.47 21.95 -18.20
C LYS A 83 -6.11 23.04 -17.32
N ASP A 84 -7.30 23.50 -17.69
CA ASP A 84 -8.03 24.56 -16.99
C ASP A 84 -8.97 24.02 -15.90
N ASP A 85 -9.21 22.71 -15.86
CA ASP A 85 -10.02 22.11 -14.80
C ASP A 85 -9.21 22.07 -13.50
N THR A 86 -9.69 22.78 -12.49
CA THR A 86 -9.10 22.73 -11.15
C THR A 86 -9.55 21.44 -10.46
N ILE A 87 -8.80 20.37 -10.69
CA ILE A 87 -8.96 19.10 -9.99
C ILE A 87 -8.04 19.04 -8.77
N GLY A 88 -8.65 18.89 -7.60
CA GLY A 88 -7.95 18.64 -6.36
C GLY A 88 -8.33 17.27 -5.84
N PRO A 89 -7.55 16.20 -6.09
CA PRO A 89 -7.77 14.95 -5.36
C PRO A 89 -7.69 15.25 -3.86
N VAL A 90 -8.39 14.46 -3.04
CA VAL A 90 -8.36 14.60 -1.57
C VAL A 90 -6.90 14.60 -1.10
N ASN A 91 -6.62 15.44 -0.10
CA ASN A 91 -5.28 15.50 0.45
C ASN A 91 -4.96 14.21 1.17
N PHE A 92 -3.89 13.52 0.74
CA PHE A 92 -3.14 12.40 1.34
C PHE A 92 -2.99 11.20 0.38
N PHE A 93 -2.04 10.33 0.76
CA PHE A 93 -2.15 8.86 0.92
C PHE A 93 -3.58 8.25 0.89
N LEU A 94 -4.60 9.05 1.22
CA LEU A 94 -6.02 8.85 0.96
C LEU A 94 -6.35 8.48 -0.49
N PHE A 95 -5.63 8.80 -1.57
CA PHE A 95 -6.12 8.26 -2.86
C PHE A 95 -6.09 6.72 -2.87
N LEU A 96 -5.10 6.05 -2.29
CA LEU A 96 -5.09 4.59 -2.25
C LEU A 96 -6.06 4.06 -1.17
N HIS A 97 -6.06 4.70 0.01
CA HIS A 97 -6.82 4.21 1.18
C HIS A 97 -8.25 4.72 1.27
N SER A 98 -8.59 5.85 0.64
CA SER A 98 -9.97 6.35 0.54
C SER A 98 -10.74 5.67 -0.57
N LEU A 99 -10.09 4.89 -1.43
CA LEU A 99 -10.79 4.01 -2.37
C LEU A 99 -11.54 2.91 -1.62
N PHE A 100 -11.07 2.55 -0.43
CA PHE A 100 -11.62 1.48 0.38
C PHE A 100 -12.18 2.03 1.68
N SER A 101 -13.45 1.79 1.93
CA SER A 101 -14.14 2.04 3.19
C SER A 101 -13.70 1.08 4.30
N GLN A 102 -13.37 -0.16 3.95
CA GLN A 102 -13.07 -1.23 4.89
C GLN A 102 -12.05 -2.22 4.30
N VAL A 103 -11.19 -2.78 5.15
CA VAL A 103 -10.22 -3.82 4.82
C VAL A 103 -10.38 -4.99 5.79
N ASP A 104 -10.90 -6.11 5.30
CA ASP A 104 -11.04 -7.32 6.08
C ASP A 104 -9.92 -8.29 5.72
N VAL A 105 -9.32 -8.88 6.75
CA VAL A 105 -8.16 -9.75 6.60
C VAL A 105 -8.47 -11.05 7.33
N GLU A 106 -8.60 -12.15 6.61
CA GLU A 106 -8.83 -13.45 7.21
C GLU A 106 -7.53 -14.26 7.13
N VAL A 107 -7.05 -14.68 8.30
CA VAL A 107 -5.91 -15.60 8.42
C VAL A 107 -6.46 -16.98 8.74
N ALA A 108 -6.36 -17.89 7.77
CA ALA A 108 -6.99 -19.20 7.73
C ALA A 108 -8.50 -19.17 8.03
N TRP A 109 -8.86 -19.16 9.31
CA TRP A 109 -10.24 -19.26 9.81
C TRP A 109 -10.61 -18.14 10.77
N PHE A 110 -9.67 -17.25 11.12
CA PHE A 110 -9.94 -16.09 11.96
C PHE A 110 -10.12 -14.85 11.10
N PRO A 111 -11.35 -14.31 11.01
CA PRO A 111 -11.57 -13.03 10.37
C PRO A 111 -11.11 -11.90 11.31
N HIS A 112 -10.26 -11.03 10.78
CA HIS A 112 -9.94 -9.73 11.38
C HIS A 112 -10.67 -8.66 10.57
N ASN A 113 -11.80 -8.19 11.10
CA ASN A 113 -12.62 -7.18 10.44
C ASN A 113 -12.15 -5.79 10.87
N SER A 114 -11.91 -4.89 9.91
CA SER A 114 -11.72 -3.47 10.24
C SER A 114 -13.08 -2.76 10.27
N SER A 115 -13.17 -1.67 11.03
CA SER A 115 -14.34 -0.80 10.98
C SER A 115 -14.34 0.02 9.68
N ASN A 116 -15.51 0.52 9.27
CA ASN A 116 -15.73 1.37 8.08
C ASN A 116 -15.02 2.75 8.12
N THR A 117 -14.02 2.89 8.99
CA THR A 117 -13.23 4.09 9.25
C THR A 117 -11.77 3.90 8.82
N TYR A 118 -11.49 2.90 7.98
CA TYR A 118 -10.16 2.64 7.44
C TYR A 118 -9.45 3.89 6.84
N PRO A 119 -10.14 4.79 6.11
CA PRO A 119 -9.52 6.02 5.63
C PRO A 119 -9.02 6.94 6.75
N TYR A 120 -9.70 6.96 7.90
CA TYR A 120 -9.30 7.77 9.05
C TYR A 120 -8.19 7.12 9.85
N GLN A 121 -8.22 5.79 9.99
CA GLN A 121 -7.17 5.05 10.69
C GLN A 121 -5.83 5.21 9.98
N SER A 122 -5.79 4.95 8.67
CA SER A 122 -4.60 5.15 7.84
C SER A 122 -4.08 6.59 7.89
N TYR A 123 -4.99 7.58 7.90
CA TYR A 123 -4.64 8.99 8.00
C TYR A 123 -3.93 9.32 9.33
N ILE A 124 -4.53 8.90 10.46
CA ILE A 124 -3.98 9.17 11.80
C ILE A 124 -2.64 8.45 11.98
N GLU A 125 -2.58 7.19 11.55
CA GLU A 125 -1.38 6.37 11.64
C GLU A 125 -0.23 6.97 10.83
N THR A 126 -0.50 7.38 9.59
CA THR A 126 0.51 8.00 8.72
C THR A 126 1.04 9.31 9.33
N LEU A 127 0.16 10.09 9.96
CA LEU A 127 0.54 11.35 10.59
C LEU A 127 1.43 11.15 11.81
N LEU A 128 1.14 10.15 12.63
CA LEU A 128 1.81 9.91 13.91
C LEU A 128 3.10 9.09 13.76
N ASN A 129 3.10 8.06 12.90
CA ASN A 129 4.22 7.11 12.81
C ASN A 129 5.36 7.61 11.92
N HIS A 130 5.12 8.55 11.00
CA HIS A 130 6.14 9.03 10.07
C HIS A 130 6.75 10.38 10.47
N GLY A 131 8.08 10.42 10.51
CA GLY A 131 8.87 11.64 10.64
C GLY A 131 8.84 12.51 9.37
N TYR A 132 9.47 13.69 9.45
CA TYR A 132 9.55 14.62 8.32
C TYR A 132 10.25 14.02 7.09
N ASP A 133 11.30 13.23 7.30
CA ASP A 133 12.07 12.62 6.21
C ASP A 133 11.28 11.53 5.48
N SER A 134 10.54 10.69 6.22
CA SER A 134 9.66 9.68 5.63
C SER A 134 8.53 10.31 4.80
N LYS A 135 8.01 11.46 5.29
CA LYS A 135 6.99 12.27 4.63
C LYS A 135 7.44 12.89 3.30
N THR A 136 8.73 13.12 3.12
CA THR A 136 9.28 13.70 1.88
C THR A 136 9.82 12.64 0.92
N SER A 137 10.09 11.43 1.40
CA SER A 137 10.63 10.32 0.61
C SER A 137 9.58 9.25 0.30
N GLN A 138 9.31 8.34 1.23
CA GLN A 138 8.46 7.15 0.99
C GLN A 138 7.03 7.55 0.68
N LEU A 139 6.46 8.46 1.47
CA LEU A 139 5.06 8.88 1.32
C LEU A 139 4.83 9.68 0.02
N THR A 140 5.89 10.14 -0.64
CA THR A 140 5.78 10.78 -1.97
C THR A 140 5.34 9.77 -3.05
N ALA A 141 5.67 8.47 -2.88
CA ALA A 141 5.17 7.40 -3.75
C ALA A 141 3.65 7.22 -3.65
N GLU A 142 3.07 7.65 -2.53
CA GLU A 142 1.62 7.66 -2.26
C GLU A 142 1.02 9.07 -2.38
N LEU A 143 1.72 9.97 -3.09
CA LEU A 143 1.32 11.35 -3.38
C LEU A 143 1.12 12.24 -2.13
N PHE A 144 1.84 11.97 -1.05
CA PHE A 144 1.81 12.82 0.14
C PHE A 144 2.52 14.16 -0.09
N TYR A 145 1.75 15.24 -0.06
CA TYR A 145 2.28 16.61 -0.04
C TYR A 145 1.52 17.43 0.99
N LYS A 146 2.24 18.04 1.94
CA LYS A 146 1.62 18.92 2.95
C LYS A 146 0.96 20.12 2.25
N ASP A 147 -0.29 20.40 2.61
CA ASP A 147 -1.07 21.51 2.00
C ASP A 147 -0.55 22.91 2.36
N SER A 148 0.36 23.03 3.32
CA SER A 148 0.98 24.31 3.70
C SER A 148 1.79 24.95 2.56
N ASP A 149 2.33 24.17 1.62
CA ASP A 149 3.29 24.64 0.60
C ASP A 149 2.81 24.33 -0.84
N ASP A 150 1.61 24.80 -1.21
CA ASP A 150 1.02 24.55 -2.54
C ASP A 150 0.87 23.05 -2.88
N GLY A 151 0.70 22.20 -1.85
CA GLY A 151 0.59 20.74 -2.00
C GLY A 151 -0.49 20.31 -2.99
N LEU A 152 -1.61 21.04 -3.02
CA LEU A 152 -2.69 20.84 -3.99
C LEU A 152 -2.19 20.95 -5.44
N LYS A 153 -1.42 22.00 -5.78
CA LYS A 153 -0.93 22.22 -7.15
C LYS A 153 0.02 21.11 -7.59
N LYS A 154 0.86 20.59 -6.68
CA LYS A 154 1.75 19.46 -6.93
C LYS A 154 0.95 18.19 -7.21
N ARG A 155 -0.09 17.92 -6.42
CA ARG A 155 -0.97 16.75 -6.60
C ARG A 155 -1.76 16.83 -7.90
N THR A 156 -2.35 17.98 -8.21
CA THR A 156 -3.02 18.24 -9.47
C THR A 156 -2.10 18.02 -10.68
N ALA A 157 -0.81 18.36 -10.55
CA ALA A 157 0.14 18.20 -11.65
C ALA A 157 0.30 16.76 -12.13
N PHE A 158 0.19 15.77 -11.24
CA PHE A 158 0.31 14.36 -11.62
C PHE A 158 -0.90 13.84 -12.39
N PHE A 159 -2.09 14.42 -12.19
CA PHE A 159 -3.33 14.01 -12.84
C PHE A 159 -3.72 14.89 -14.05
N LYS A 160 -2.85 15.83 -14.45
CA LYS A 160 -3.08 16.65 -15.65
C LYS A 160 -3.28 15.77 -16.88
N GLU A 161 -4.20 16.18 -17.75
CA GLU A 161 -4.52 15.48 -19.01
C GLU A 161 -5.02 14.03 -18.81
N SER A 162 -5.54 13.71 -17.61
CA SER A 162 -5.94 12.35 -17.23
C SER A 162 -4.81 11.33 -17.41
N ALA A 163 -3.58 11.69 -17.00
CA ALA A 163 -2.49 10.74 -16.91
C ALA A 163 -2.82 9.59 -15.94
N THR A 164 -2.39 8.38 -16.29
CA THR A 164 -2.43 7.23 -15.39
C THR A 164 -1.29 7.35 -14.39
N ILE A 165 -1.59 7.19 -13.11
CA ILE A 165 -0.60 7.15 -12.04
C ILE A 165 -0.57 5.75 -11.44
N ASP A 166 0.65 5.29 -11.17
CA ASP A 166 0.93 4.07 -10.45
C ASP A 166 1.28 4.44 -9.00
N MET A 167 0.57 3.84 -8.06
CA MET A 167 0.77 4.04 -6.63
C MET A 167 1.03 2.70 -5.97
N ILE A 168 1.91 2.69 -4.98
CA ILE A 168 2.19 1.54 -4.14
C ILE A 168 2.12 2.01 -2.70
N GLY A 169 1.40 1.29 -1.84
CA GLY A 169 1.39 1.59 -0.41
C GLY A 169 1.07 0.40 0.47
N CYS A 170 1.45 0.50 1.74
CA CYS A 170 1.24 -0.55 2.74
C CYS A 170 -0.23 -0.60 3.21
N ILE A 171 -0.70 -1.77 3.67
CA ILE A 171 -2.05 -1.92 4.21
C ILE A 171 -2.09 -1.51 5.69
N HIS A 172 -3.00 -0.61 6.05
CA HIS A 172 -3.14 -0.11 7.42
C HIS A 172 -4.11 -0.96 8.24
N SER A 173 -3.65 -2.14 8.65
CA SER A 173 -4.38 -3.01 9.58
C SER A 173 -3.44 -3.47 10.68
N ASP A 174 -3.96 -3.69 11.88
CA ASP A 174 -3.16 -4.05 13.07
C ASP A 174 -2.32 -5.31 12.82
N LEU A 175 -2.84 -6.23 12.00
CA LEU A 175 -2.14 -7.45 11.61
C LEU A 175 -0.88 -7.18 10.76
N PHE A 176 -0.83 -6.08 10.03
CA PHE A 176 0.31 -5.68 9.18
C PHE A 176 1.37 -4.90 9.97
N HIS A 177 1.08 -4.53 11.22
CA HIS A 177 2.01 -3.83 12.11
C HIS A 177 2.77 -4.78 13.06
N GLN A 178 2.77 -6.08 12.77
CA GLN A 178 3.58 -7.05 13.50
C GLN A 178 4.86 -7.38 12.70
N ASP A 179 5.97 -7.54 13.42
CA ASP A 179 7.26 -7.97 12.83
C ASP A 179 7.34 -9.50 12.64
N ASN A 180 6.28 -10.22 13.00
CA ASN A 180 6.26 -11.69 12.94
C ASN A 180 5.80 -12.19 11.57
N LEU A 181 6.51 -13.19 11.06
CA LEU A 181 6.13 -13.89 9.84
C LEU A 181 4.91 -14.79 10.05
N LEU A 182 4.04 -14.84 9.05
CA LEU A 182 2.95 -15.79 9.00
C LEU A 182 3.52 -17.20 8.87
N LEU A 183 2.96 -18.15 9.65
CA LEU A 183 3.33 -19.55 9.55
C LEU A 183 3.05 -20.10 8.14
N ASN A 184 3.86 -21.09 7.74
CA ASN A 184 3.63 -21.83 6.51
C ASN A 184 2.27 -22.55 6.52
N LEU A 185 1.74 -22.85 5.33
CA LEU A 185 0.43 -23.50 5.15
C LEU A 185 -0.79 -22.72 5.69
N VAL A 186 -0.62 -21.45 6.05
CA VAL A 186 -1.72 -20.58 6.46
C VAL A 186 -2.16 -19.74 5.28
N ASP A 187 -3.44 -19.87 4.92
CA ASP A 187 -4.02 -19.06 3.85
C ASP A 187 -4.34 -17.65 4.35
N LEU A 188 -4.03 -16.65 3.54
CA LEU A 188 -4.37 -15.26 3.78
C LEU A 188 -5.42 -14.82 2.76
N LYS A 189 -6.55 -14.29 3.24
CA LYS A 189 -7.55 -13.63 2.39
C LYS A 189 -7.62 -12.17 2.77
N ILE A 190 -7.54 -11.30 1.78
CA ILE A 190 -7.67 -9.86 1.97
C ILE A 190 -8.87 -9.41 1.14
N LYS A 191 -9.80 -8.73 1.77
CA LYS A 191 -10.99 -8.17 1.14
C LYS A 191 -11.00 -6.67 1.36
N LEU A 192 -10.91 -5.93 0.26
CA LEU A 192 -10.97 -4.47 0.25
C LEU A 192 -12.36 -4.06 -0.24
N ILE A 193 -13.09 -3.27 0.56
CA ILE A 193 -14.46 -2.83 0.31
C ILE A 193 -14.51 -1.32 0.14
#